data_AF-A0A957EK02-F1
#
_entry.id   AF-A0A957EK02-F1
#
_cell.length_a   1.000
_cell.length_b   1.000
_cell.length_c   1.000
_cell.angle_alpha   90.00
_cell.angle_beta   90.00
_cell.angle_gamma   90.00
#
_symmetry.space_group_name_H-M   'P 1'
#
loop_
_entity.id
_entity.type
_entity.pdbx_description
1 polymer ?
#
loop_
_entity_poly.entity_id
_entity_poly.type
_entity_poly.pdbx_seq_one_letter_code
_entity_poly.pdbx_strand_id
1 'polypeptide(L)'
;IDPDTCIDCGACVPECPYEAIFPEEEVPFDYAAPDDGVWIANTKELLPDGAPFEGEIDGHTVKVLNAKKLAGGTQLDLTEDIPFNYDFFSEGPGYDALDA
;
A
#
# COMPACT_ATOMS: atom_id res chain seq x y z
N ILE A 1 -9.99 -8.03 -2.80
CA ILE A 1 -10.20 -8.80 -4.05
C ILE A 1 -9.90 -10.23 -3.66
N ASP A 2 -10.86 -11.14 -3.77
CA ASP A 2 -10.64 -12.53 -3.33
C ASP A 2 -9.89 -13.27 -4.44
N PRO A 3 -8.64 -13.69 -4.22
CA PRO A 3 -7.82 -14.31 -5.25
C PRO A 3 -8.40 -15.67 -5.70
N ASP A 4 -9.10 -16.39 -4.84
CA ASP A 4 -9.66 -17.72 -5.18
C ASP A 4 -10.86 -17.62 -6.13
N THR A 5 -11.54 -16.46 -6.16
CA THR A 5 -12.72 -16.21 -6.99
C THR A 5 -12.50 -15.15 -8.08
N CYS A 6 -11.33 -14.50 -8.09
CA CYS A 6 -10.94 -13.55 -9.12
C CYS A 6 -10.88 -14.24 -10.50
N ILE A 7 -11.33 -13.53 -11.53
CA ILE A 7 -11.30 -13.99 -12.93
C ILE A 7 -10.50 -13.04 -13.84
N ASP A 8 -9.69 -12.17 -13.23
CA ASP A 8 -8.81 -11.21 -13.91
C ASP A 8 -9.53 -10.30 -14.91
N CYS A 9 -10.76 -9.88 -14.59
CA CYS A 9 -11.56 -9.04 -15.47
C CYS A 9 -11.19 -7.55 -15.45
N GLY A 10 -10.37 -7.12 -14.48
CA GLY A 10 -9.90 -5.73 -14.35
C GLY A 10 -10.96 -4.71 -13.95
N ALA A 11 -12.20 -5.12 -13.66
CA ALA A 11 -13.29 -4.18 -13.36
C ALA A 11 -13.08 -3.35 -12.10
N CYS A 12 -12.26 -3.83 -11.15
CA CYS A 12 -11.95 -3.12 -9.91
C CYS A 12 -10.94 -1.98 -10.11
N VAL A 13 -10.07 -2.06 -11.13
CA VAL A 13 -8.98 -1.10 -11.37
C VAL A 13 -9.50 0.34 -11.56
N PRO A 14 -10.40 0.63 -12.53
CA PRO A 14 -10.88 2.00 -12.75
C PRO A 14 -11.84 2.49 -11.66
N GLU A 15 -12.38 1.59 -10.83
CA GLU A 15 -13.30 1.93 -9.74
C GLU A 15 -12.56 2.38 -8.47
N CYS A 16 -11.26 2.10 -8.37
CA CYS A 16 -10.48 2.53 -7.21
C CYS A 16 -10.15 4.02 -7.34
N PRO A 17 -10.70 4.90 -6.47
CA PRO A 17 -10.46 6.35 -6.55
C PRO A 17 -9.02 6.75 -6.18
N TYR A 18 -8.27 5.82 -5.61
CA TYR A 18 -6.88 6.00 -5.19
C TYR A 18 -5.89 5.33 -6.13
N GLU A 19 -6.37 4.69 -7.22
CA GLU A 19 -5.52 4.04 -8.21
C GLU A 19 -4.56 3.00 -7.59
N ALA A 20 -4.99 2.34 -6.51
CA ALA A 20 -4.15 1.47 -5.69
C ALA A 20 -4.14 0.00 -6.15
N ILE A 21 -4.89 -0.34 -7.20
CA ILE A 21 -5.08 -1.73 -7.66
C ILE A 21 -4.37 -1.89 -9.00
N PHE A 22 -3.42 -2.83 -9.05
CA PHE A 22 -2.68 -3.20 -10.25
C PHE A 22 -2.87 -4.70 -10.51
N PRO A 23 -3.05 -5.12 -11.79
CA PRO A 23 -2.73 -6.49 -12.18
C PRO A 23 -1.28 -6.81 -11.81
N GLU A 24 -1.00 -8.05 -11.40
CA GLU A 24 0.35 -8.45 -10.92
C GLU A 24 1.46 -8.11 -11.93
N GLU A 25 1.21 -8.36 -13.22
CA GLU A 25 2.15 -8.10 -14.31
C GLU A 25 2.37 -6.59 -14.58
N GLU A 26 1.52 -5.73 -14.02
CA GLU A 26 1.50 -4.28 -14.22
C GLU A 26 1.91 -3.50 -12.96
N VAL A 27 2.30 -4.19 -11.88
CA VAL A 27 2.80 -3.52 -10.67
C VAL A 27 4.09 -2.76 -11.01
N PRO A 28 4.15 -1.44 -10.76
CA PRO A 28 5.28 -0.63 -11.19
C PRO A 28 6.51 -0.85 -10.29
N PHE A 29 7.67 -1.09 -10.91
CA PHE A 29 8.96 -1.11 -10.21
C PHE A 29 9.56 0.29 -9.99
N ASP A 30 8.93 1.31 -10.57
CA ASP A 30 9.43 2.68 -10.62
C ASP A 30 8.32 3.73 -10.37
N TYR A 31 7.41 3.42 -9.44
CA TYR A 31 6.35 4.34 -9.06
C TYR A 31 6.92 5.66 -8.53
N ALA A 32 6.56 6.76 -9.18
CA ALA A 32 6.99 8.10 -8.77
C ALA A 32 6.05 8.68 -7.72
N ALA A 33 6.58 8.99 -6.53
CA ALA A 33 5.84 9.72 -5.53
C ALA A 33 5.30 11.06 -6.09
N PRO A 34 4.06 11.46 -5.78
CA PRO A 34 3.48 12.75 -6.17
C PRO A 34 4.37 13.94 -5.78
N ASP A 35 4.28 15.06 -6.51
CA ASP A 35 5.15 16.24 -6.33
C ASP A 35 5.17 16.78 -4.88
N ASP A 36 4.05 16.72 -4.18
CA ASP A 36 3.89 17.14 -2.78
C ASP A 36 4.33 16.08 -1.76
N GLY A 37 4.79 14.92 -2.24
CA GLY A 37 5.30 13.79 -1.48
C GLY A 37 4.19 12.88 -0.95
N VAL A 38 4.53 11.63 -0.65
CA VAL A 38 3.60 10.62 -0.12
C VAL A 38 4.04 10.16 1.26
N TRP A 39 3.08 9.91 2.16
CA TRP A 39 3.35 9.24 3.41
C TRP A 39 3.33 7.73 3.20
N ILE A 40 4.41 7.06 3.60
CA ILE A 40 4.48 5.60 3.69
C ILE A 40 4.54 5.18 5.16
N ALA A 41 4.07 3.96 5.44
CA ALA A 41 4.16 3.34 6.74
C ALA A 41 4.52 1.87 6.58
N ASN A 42 5.39 1.37 7.46
CA ASN A 42 5.73 -0.05 7.48
C ASN A 42 6.29 -0.45 8.85
N THR A 43 6.62 -1.72 9.05
CA THR A 43 7.33 -2.20 10.24
C THR A 43 8.71 -1.53 10.38
N LYS A 44 9.32 -1.63 11.57
CA LYS A 44 10.69 -1.14 11.77
C LYS A 44 11.75 -1.92 11.00
N GLU A 45 11.42 -3.13 10.57
CA GLU A 45 12.28 -3.96 9.73
C GLU A 45 12.32 -3.42 8.30
N LEU A 46 11.14 -3.11 7.73
CA LEU A 46 11.02 -2.65 6.35
C LEU A 46 11.14 -1.13 6.18
N LEU A 47 10.91 -0.35 7.25
CA LEU A 47 11.12 1.10 7.28
C LEU A 47 11.94 1.49 8.53
N PRO A 48 13.26 1.23 8.53
CA PRO A 48 14.12 1.45 9.72
C PRO A 48 14.19 2.90 10.16
N ASP A 49 14.11 3.83 9.21
CA ASP A 49 14.18 5.28 9.43
C ASP A 49 12.80 5.94 9.57
N GLY A 50 11.73 5.16 9.61
CA GLY A 50 10.39 5.67 9.93
C GLY A 50 10.33 6.22 11.36
N ALA A 51 9.34 7.06 11.63
CA ALA A 51 9.10 7.62 12.96
C ALA A 51 7.60 7.68 13.28
N PRO A 52 7.19 7.73 14.55
CA PRO A 52 5.79 7.97 14.89
C PRO A 52 5.28 9.27 14.26
N PHE A 53 4.12 9.19 13.64
CA PHE A 53 3.40 10.32 13.07
C PHE A 53 2.00 10.42 13.68
N GLU A 54 1.62 11.61 14.10
CA GLU A 54 0.25 11.94 14.54
C GLU A 54 -0.10 13.32 13.96
N GLY A 55 -1.15 13.37 13.15
CA GLY A 55 -1.51 14.58 12.42
C GLY A 55 -2.76 14.40 11.56
N GLU A 56 -2.95 15.30 10.59
CA GLU A 56 -4.04 15.27 9.62
C GLU A 56 -3.50 15.04 8.21
N ILE A 57 -4.11 14.12 7.46
CA ILE A 57 -3.83 13.85 6.04
C ILE A 57 -5.18 13.83 5.32
N ASP A 58 -5.35 14.68 4.30
CA ASP A 58 -6.57 14.79 3.49
C ASP A 58 -7.87 14.91 4.31
N GLY A 59 -7.83 15.63 5.43
CA GLY A 59 -8.97 15.80 6.34
C GLY A 59 -9.18 14.66 7.33
N HIS A 60 -8.31 13.65 7.34
CA HIS A 60 -8.36 12.51 8.25
C HIS A 60 -7.31 12.62 9.34
N THR A 61 -7.72 12.46 10.60
CA THR A 61 -6.79 12.30 11.72
C THR A 61 -6.10 10.94 11.60
N VAL A 62 -4.78 10.96 11.48
CA VAL A 62 -3.93 9.77 11.30
C VAL A 62 -2.95 9.67 12.46
N LYS A 63 -2.83 8.46 13.03
CA LYS A 63 -1.83 8.11 14.04
C LYS A 63 -1.16 6.80 13.69
N VAL A 64 0.10 6.86 13.29
CA VAL A 64 0.88 5.71 12.82
C VAL A 64 2.20 5.66 13.57
N LEU A 65 2.58 4.48 14.05
CA LEU A 65 3.75 4.32 14.92
C LEU A 65 5.09 4.37 14.17
N ASN A 66 5.08 4.09 12.87
CA ASN A 66 6.28 4.10 12.04
C ASN A 66 5.95 4.52 10.60
N ALA A 67 6.02 5.82 10.36
CA ALA A 67 5.74 6.44 9.06
C ALA A 67 6.89 7.35 8.62
N LYS A 68 6.96 7.61 7.33
CA LYS A 68 7.91 8.55 6.71
C LYS A 68 7.24 9.23 5.53
N LYS A 69 7.41 10.55 5.43
CA LYS A 69 7.02 11.27 4.20
C LYS A 69 8.17 11.21 3.20
N LEU A 70 7.92 10.63 2.04
CA LEU A 70 8.83 10.64 0.91
C LEU A 70 8.70 11.98 0.17
N ALA A 71 9.81 12.45 -0.40
CA ALA A 71 9.79 13.62 -1.27
C ALA A 71 9.15 13.28 -2.62
N GLY A 72 8.56 14.26 -3.30
CA GLY A 72 8.04 14.06 -4.64
C GLY A 72 9.13 13.61 -5.63
N GLY A 73 8.73 12.76 -6.57
CA GLY A 73 9.62 12.10 -7.53
C GLY A 73 10.53 11.02 -6.94
N THR A 74 10.39 10.67 -5.65
CA THR A 74 11.04 9.47 -5.10
C THR A 74 10.47 8.24 -5.81
N GLN A 75 11.35 7.43 -6.41
CA GLN A 75 10.96 6.17 -7.03
C GLN A 75 10.79 5.08 -5.97
N LEU A 76 9.69 4.34 -6.10
CA LEU A 76 9.36 3.19 -5.28
C LEU A 76 9.21 1.96 -6.18
N ASP A 77 9.82 0.86 -5.77
CA ASP A 77 9.57 -0.45 -6.38
C ASP A 77 8.39 -1.09 -5.65
N LEU A 78 7.19 -1.02 -6.24
CA LEU A 78 6.00 -1.62 -5.63
C LEU A 78 5.96 -3.14 -5.84
N THR A 79 6.85 -3.71 -6.66
CA THR A 79 6.88 -5.17 -6.88
C THR A 79 7.39 -5.92 -5.66
N GLU A 80 8.15 -5.26 -4.78
CA GLU A 80 8.62 -5.82 -3.51
C GLU A 80 7.45 -6.14 -2.55
N ASP A 81 6.31 -5.47 -2.70
CA ASP A 81 5.12 -5.67 -1.86
C ASP A 81 4.21 -6.81 -2.33
N ILE A 82 4.41 -7.34 -3.56
CA ILE A 82 3.65 -8.48 -4.10
C ILE A 82 3.62 -9.69 -3.14
N PRO A 83 4.77 -10.22 -2.65
CA PRO A 83 4.74 -11.38 -1.75
C PRO A 83 4.01 -11.08 -0.44
N PHE A 84 4.18 -9.89 0.14
CA PHE A 84 3.49 -9.52 1.38
C PHE A 84 1.97 -9.41 1.19
N ASN A 85 1.52 -8.92 0.04
CA ASN A 85 0.10 -8.90 -0.30
C ASN A 85 -0.46 -10.33 -0.41
N TYR A 86 0.27 -11.26 -1.04
CA TYR A 86 -0.13 -12.67 -1.08
C TYR A 86 -0.16 -13.30 0.32
N ASP A 87 0.92 -13.14 1.09
CA ASP A 87 1.08 -13.70 2.42
C ASP A 87 -0.01 -13.21 3.37
N PHE A 88 -0.47 -11.96 3.22
CA PHE A 88 -1.57 -11.43 4.02
C PHE A 88 -2.86 -12.24 3.89
N PHE A 89 -3.17 -12.77 2.70
CA PHE A 89 -4.39 -13.55 2.44
C PHE A 89 -4.18 -15.06 2.58
N SER A 90 -2.97 -15.58 2.39
CA SER A 90 -2.68 -17.03 2.45
C SER A 90 -2.28 -17.50 3.85
N GLU A 91 -1.44 -16.74 4.55
CA GLU A 91 -0.89 -17.07 5.87
C GLU A 91 -1.34 -16.10 6.96
N GLY A 92 -1.65 -14.86 6.56
CA GLY A 92 -2.07 -13.78 7.42
C GLY A 92 -3.56 -13.83 7.78
N PRO A 93 -4.09 -12.74 8.37
CA PRO A 93 -5.48 -12.67 8.79
C PRO A 93 -6.46 -12.59 7.61
N GLY A 94 -6.00 -12.30 6.39
CA GLY A 94 -6.84 -12.19 5.21
C GLY A 94 -8.09 -11.34 5.44
N TYR A 95 -9.26 -11.90 5.12
CA TYR A 95 -10.55 -11.24 5.35
C TYR A 95 -11.01 -11.23 6.81
N ASP A 96 -10.48 -12.10 7.67
CA ASP A 96 -10.77 -12.11 9.10
C ASP A 96 -10.24 -10.84 9.79
N ALA A 97 -9.35 -10.09 9.13
CA ALA A 97 -8.91 -8.77 9.59
C ALA A 97 -10.06 -7.75 9.74
N LEU A 98 -11.21 -7.98 9.10
CA LEU A 98 -12.40 -7.14 9.24
C LEU A 98 -13.18 -7.41 10.53
N ASP A 99 -12.95 -8.56 11.17
CA ASP A 99 -13.64 -8.99 12.38
C ASP A 99 -12.89 -8.61 13.67
N ALA A 100 -11.77 -7.89 13.54
CA ALA A 100 -10.84 -7.53 14.62
C ALA A 100 -11.13 -6.19 15.30
#